data_AF-E1NRF7-F1
#
_entry.id   AF-E1NRF7-F1
#
_cell.length_a   1.000
_cell.length_b   1.000
_cell.length_c   1.000
_cell.angle_alpha   90.00
_cell.angle_beta   90.00
_cell.angle_gamma   90.00
#
_symmetry.space_group_name_H-M   'P 1'
#
loop_
_entity.id
_entity.type
_entity.pdbx_description
1 polymer ?
#
loop_
_entity_poly.entity_id
_entity_poly.type
_entity_poly.pdbx_seq_one_letter_code
_entity_poly.pdbx_strand_id
1 'polypeptide(L)'
;MSTDQHFTQPPARYTEASLVHTLEENGVGRPSTYAPTIDTIQKRYYVKLEGRSIVPTELGEIVNKLIEKFFPDIVNVDFTAQLENDLDSVEVGKKDWVKIVDAYYQPFSKELAKADDQIEKIQIKDEDAKFDCEICGAPMVIKLGRYGKFYACSRFPDCRNTQAITKKSWCYLSQVW
;
A
#
# COMPACT_ATOMS: atom_id res chain seq x y z
N MET A 1 12.62 -17.51 44.71
CA MET A 1 13.15 -17.31 43.35
C MET A 1 12.02 -17.61 42.39
N SER A 2 11.30 -16.59 41.92
CA SER A 2 10.31 -16.79 40.85
C SER A 2 11.07 -16.92 39.54
N THR A 3 10.88 -18.04 38.86
CA THR A 3 11.35 -18.26 37.49
C THR A 3 10.56 -17.37 36.55
N ASP A 4 11.18 -16.31 36.04
CA ASP A 4 10.59 -15.46 35.01
C ASP A 4 10.45 -16.26 33.71
N GLN A 5 9.20 -16.46 33.28
CA GLN A 5 8.89 -17.12 32.03
C GLN A 5 9.02 -16.10 30.90
N HIS A 6 9.96 -16.31 29.98
CA HIS A 6 10.12 -15.48 28.80
C HIS A 6 9.26 -16.02 27.65
N PHE A 7 8.30 -15.23 27.19
CA PHE A 7 7.56 -15.50 25.96
C PHE A 7 8.33 -14.93 24.76
N THR A 8 8.30 -15.65 23.64
CA THR A 8 8.77 -15.13 22.35
C THR A 8 7.88 -13.96 21.95
N GLN A 9 8.49 -12.81 21.72
CA GLN A 9 7.76 -11.67 21.19
C GLN A 9 7.75 -11.72 19.66
N PRO A 10 6.67 -11.25 19.01
CA PRO A 10 6.67 -11.07 17.57
C PRO A 10 7.79 -10.09 17.17
N PRO A 11 8.32 -10.20 15.94
CA PRO A 11 9.35 -9.30 15.46
C PRO A 11 8.89 -7.85 15.54
N ALA A 12 9.81 -6.97 15.90
CA ALA A 12 9.53 -5.54 15.99
C ALA A 12 9.16 -5.00 14.59
N ARG A 13 8.20 -4.07 14.56
CA ARG A 13 7.86 -3.36 13.32
C ARG A 13 9.01 -2.45 12.89
N TYR A 14 9.04 -2.13 11.60
CA TYR A 14 9.99 -1.16 11.08
C TYR A 14 9.74 0.24 11.63
N THR A 15 10.82 0.95 11.91
CA THR A 15 10.87 2.41 11.99
C THR A 15 11.38 2.93 10.65
N GLU A 16 11.37 4.24 10.41
CA GLU A 16 12.01 4.78 9.20
C GLU A 16 13.48 4.37 9.10
N ALA A 17 14.23 4.49 10.20
CA ALA A 17 15.65 4.12 10.23
C ALA A 17 15.88 2.64 9.92
N SER A 18 15.11 1.74 10.53
CA SER A 18 15.27 0.31 10.27
C SER A 18 14.74 -0.11 8.90
N LEU A 19 13.73 0.58 8.35
CA LEU A 19 13.28 0.35 6.98
C LEU A 19 14.35 0.79 5.97
N VAL A 20 14.96 1.96 6.16
CA VAL A 20 16.07 2.42 5.31
C VAL A 20 17.23 1.43 5.35
N HIS A 21 17.59 0.96 6.55
CA HIS A 21 18.65 -0.04 6.69
C HIS A 21 18.30 -1.35 5.95
N THR A 22 17.08 -1.86 6.10
CA THR A 22 16.64 -3.06 5.37
C THR A 22 16.60 -2.84 3.86
N LEU A 23 16.20 -1.68 3.37
CA LEU A 23 16.22 -1.36 1.94
C LEU A 23 17.67 -1.38 1.41
N GLU A 24 18.60 -0.76 2.15
CA GLU A 24 20.03 -0.76 1.84
C GLU A 24 20.64 -2.16 1.83
N GLU A 25 20.39 -2.97 2.85
CA GLU A 25 20.87 -4.36 2.95
C GLU A 25 20.41 -5.23 1.78
N ASN A 26 19.19 -4.99 1.29
CA ASN A 26 18.62 -5.70 0.16
C ASN A 26 19.00 -5.09 -1.20
N GLY A 27 19.77 -4.01 -1.24
CA GLY A 27 20.15 -3.32 -2.48
C GLY A 27 18.98 -2.61 -3.18
N VAL A 28 17.85 -2.40 -2.48
CA VAL A 28 16.65 -1.75 -2.99
C VAL A 28 16.70 -0.26 -2.67
N GLY A 29 16.73 0.57 -3.71
CA GLY A 29 16.83 2.02 -3.57
C GLY A 29 18.27 2.53 -3.36
N ARG A 30 18.40 3.84 -3.21
CA ARG A 30 19.66 4.59 -3.14
C ARG A 30 19.52 5.72 -2.12
N PRO A 31 20.62 6.36 -1.65
CA PRO A 31 20.55 7.49 -0.71
C PRO A 31 19.59 8.61 -1.14
N SER A 32 19.42 8.80 -2.46
CA SER A 32 18.50 9.77 -3.05
C SER A 32 17.02 9.32 -3.04
N THR A 33 16.72 8.03 -2.87
CA THR A 33 15.36 7.47 -3.02
C THR A 33 14.75 6.94 -1.73
N TYR A 34 15.53 6.71 -0.66
CA TYR A 34 15.00 6.22 0.62
C TYR A 34 13.93 7.11 1.24
N ALA A 35 14.26 8.38 1.53
CA ALA A 35 13.31 9.31 2.14
C ALA A 35 12.10 9.61 1.22
N PRO A 36 12.27 9.86 -0.10
CA PRO A 36 11.14 10.03 -1.01
C PRO A 36 10.21 8.81 -1.11
N THR A 37 10.77 7.59 -1.06
CA THR A 37 9.98 6.35 -1.08
C THR A 37 9.09 6.26 0.16
N ILE A 38 9.69 6.43 1.34
CA ILE A 38 9.00 6.40 2.64
C ILE A 38 7.91 7.48 2.70
N ASP A 39 8.23 8.70 2.27
CA ASP A 39 7.28 9.81 2.19
C ASP A 39 6.12 9.50 1.23
N THR A 40 6.40 8.86 0.08
CA THR A 40 5.38 8.49 -0.91
C THR A 40 4.40 7.45 -0.36
N ILE A 41 4.89 6.37 0.26
CA ILE A 41 4.02 5.32 0.79
C ILE A 41 3.18 5.81 1.98
N GLN A 42 3.67 6.80 2.73
CA GLN A 42 2.91 7.49 3.77
C GLN A 42 1.85 8.43 3.17
N LYS A 43 2.25 9.31 2.23
CA LYS A 43 1.35 10.29 1.58
C LYS A 43 0.22 9.63 0.78
N ARG A 44 0.47 8.45 0.21
CA ARG A 44 -0.53 7.65 -0.50
C ARG A 44 -1.34 6.73 0.43
N TYR A 45 -1.10 6.81 1.74
CA TYR A 45 -1.83 6.06 2.76
C TYR A 45 -1.72 4.53 2.61
N TYR A 46 -0.59 4.03 2.09
CA TYR A 46 -0.28 2.59 2.11
C TYR A 46 0.24 2.16 3.48
N VAL A 47 0.93 3.08 4.17
CA VAL A 47 1.38 2.89 5.55
C VAL A 47 1.02 4.11 6.39
N LYS A 48 0.99 3.94 7.71
CA LYS A 48 0.80 4.99 8.70
C LYS A 48 1.81 4.82 9.84
N LEU A 49 2.07 5.89 10.57
CA LEU A 49 2.90 5.85 11.77
C LEU A 49 2.05 5.60 13.03
N GLU A 50 2.45 4.61 13.82
CA GLU A 50 1.98 4.39 15.19
C GLU A 50 3.16 4.54 16.15
N GLY A 51 3.25 5.71 16.78
CA GLY A 51 4.47 6.12 17.48
C GLY A 51 5.62 6.29 16.48
N ARG A 52 6.65 5.45 16.60
CA ARG A 52 7.79 5.37 15.66
C ARG A 52 7.67 4.24 14.65
N SER A 53 6.65 3.38 14.78
CA SER A 53 6.49 2.19 13.96
C SER A 53 5.71 2.51 12.70
N ILE A 54 6.20 2.01 11.57
CA ILE A 54 5.49 1.98 10.29
C ILE A 54 4.54 0.78 10.31
N VAL A 55 3.27 1.03 10.07
CA VAL A 55 2.20 0.02 10.09
C VAL A 55 1.48 0.07 8.74
N PRO A 56 1.29 -1.07 8.05
CA PRO A 56 0.50 -1.10 6.83
C PRO A 56 -0.94 -0.68 7.14
N THR A 57 -1.54 0.09 6.23
CA THR A 57 -2.97 0.34 6.26
C THR A 57 -3.70 -0.80 5.56
N GLU A 58 -5.01 -0.88 5.74
CA GLU A 58 -5.83 -1.81 4.98
C GLU A 58 -5.70 -1.60 3.46
N LEU A 59 -5.62 -0.35 3.01
CA LEU A 59 -5.37 -0.03 1.60
C LEU A 59 -4.01 -0.57 1.14
N GLY A 60 -2.97 -0.36 1.93
CA GLY A 60 -1.63 -0.89 1.66
C GLY A 60 -1.63 -2.41 1.55
N GLU A 61 -2.30 -3.11 2.47
CA GLU A 61 -2.42 -4.57 2.40
C GLU A 61 -3.19 -5.06 1.18
N ILE A 62 -4.31 -4.41 0.83
CA ILE A 62 -5.09 -4.77 -0.36
C ILE A 62 -4.25 -4.59 -1.61
N VAL A 63 -3.61 -3.43 -1.76
CA VAL A 63 -2.79 -3.12 -2.92
C VAL A 63 -1.60 -4.07 -3.00
N ASN A 64 -0.90 -4.32 -1.88
CA ASN A 64 0.21 -5.27 -1.85
C ASN A 64 -0.23 -6.68 -2.31
N LYS A 65 -1.33 -7.19 -1.77
CA LYS A 65 -1.89 -8.51 -2.17
C LYS A 65 -2.25 -8.56 -3.65
N LEU A 66 -2.78 -7.48 -4.22
CA LEU A 66 -3.11 -7.40 -5.63
C LEU A 66 -1.84 -7.42 -6.48
N ILE A 67 -0.86 -6.59 -6.13
CA ILE A 67 0.38 -6.51 -6.91
C ILE A 67 1.16 -7.82 -6.81
N GLU A 68 1.31 -8.43 -5.62
CA GLU A 68 1.96 -9.74 -5.46
C GLU A 68 1.27 -10.84 -6.29
N LYS A 69 -0.06 -10.78 -6.39
CA LYS A 69 -0.83 -11.77 -7.15
C LYS A 69 -0.63 -11.63 -8.65
N PHE A 70 -0.57 -10.40 -9.17
CA PHE A 70 -0.56 -10.15 -10.62
C PHE A 70 0.85 -9.97 -11.19
N PHE A 71 1.79 -9.50 -10.37
CA PHE A 71 3.15 -9.12 -10.76
C PHE A 71 4.20 -9.70 -9.81
N PRO A 72 4.18 -11.01 -9.50
CA PRO A 72 5.06 -11.61 -8.49
C PRO A 72 6.55 -11.43 -8.81
N ASP A 73 6.92 -11.41 -10.10
CA ASP A 73 8.31 -11.27 -10.53
C ASP A 73 8.80 -9.82 -10.39
N ILE A 74 7.91 -8.84 -10.47
CA ILE A 74 8.26 -7.41 -10.46
C ILE A 74 8.38 -6.85 -9.04
N VAL A 75 7.55 -7.32 -8.10
CA VAL A 75 7.66 -6.91 -6.69
C VAL A 75 8.65 -7.74 -5.88
N ASN A 76 9.39 -8.62 -6.55
CA ASN A 76 10.49 -9.32 -5.92
C ASN A 76 11.62 -8.31 -5.57
N VAL A 77 12.11 -8.43 -4.34
CA VAL A 77 13.24 -7.66 -3.81
C VAL A 77 14.49 -7.82 -4.70
N ASP A 78 14.81 -9.06 -5.09
CA ASP A 78 15.97 -9.37 -5.94
C ASP A 78 15.83 -8.71 -7.32
N PHE A 79 14.62 -8.72 -7.87
CA PHE A 79 14.32 -8.07 -9.14
C PHE A 79 14.57 -6.56 -9.05
N THR A 80 14.04 -5.92 -8.01
CA THR A 80 14.19 -4.49 -7.79
C THR A 80 15.66 -4.10 -7.60
N ALA A 81 16.41 -4.88 -6.82
CA ALA A 81 17.84 -4.67 -6.61
C ALA A 81 18.64 -4.82 -7.91
N GLN A 82 18.31 -5.81 -8.74
CA GLN A 82 18.97 -6.01 -10.03
C GLN A 82 18.71 -4.84 -11.00
N LEU A 83 17.48 -4.32 -11.03
CA LEU A 83 17.16 -3.15 -11.85
C LEU A 83 17.98 -1.93 -11.42
N GLU A 84 18.10 -1.67 -10.12
CA GLU A 84 18.92 -0.57 -9.61
C GLU A 84 20.40 -0.72 -10.01
N ASN A 85 20.96 -1.93 -9.92
CA ASN A 85 22.34 -2.21 -10.37
C ASN A 85 22.53 -2.03 -11.89
N ASP A 86 21.50 -2.33 -12.67
CA ASP A 86 21.50 -2.13 -14.12
C ASP A 86 21.46 -0.65 -14.47
N LEU A 87 20.71 0.17 -13.72
CA LEU A 87 20.67 1.62 -13.86
C LEU A 87 22.01 2.26 -13.46
N ASP A 88 22.65 1.80 -12.38
CA ASP A 88 24.00 2.25 -12.02
C ASP A 88 25.01 1.91 -13.14
N SER A 89 24.87 0.73 -13.77
CA SER A 89 25.72 0.33 -14.89
C SER A 89 25.52 1.20 -16.13
N VAL A 90 24.31 1.72 -16.33
CA VAL A 90 24.01 2.72 -17.37
C VAL A 90 24.68 4.05 -17.04
N GLU A 91 24.62 4.51 -15.80
CA GLU A 91 25.24 5.76 -15.35
C GLU A 91 26.75 5.79 -15.65
N VAL A 92 27.45 4.68 -15.38
CA VAL A 92 28.88 4.56 -15.67
C VAL A 92 29.21 4.15 -17.11
N GLY A 93 28.22 4.10 -18.00
CA GLY A 93 28.38 3.79 -19.43
C GLY A 93 28.73 2.34 -19.75
N LYS A 94 28.53 1.40 -18.82
CA LYS A 94 28.79 -0.03 -19.01
C LYS A 94 27.66 -0.78 -19.72
N LYS A 95 26.42 -0.28 -19.62
CA LYS A 95 25.23 -0.87 -20.25
C LYS A 95 24.49 0.16 -21.09
N ASP A 96 23.84 -0.32 -22.16
CA ASP A 96 22.97 0.49 -23.00
C ASP A 96 21.57 0.56 -22.38
N TRP A 97 21.10 1.78 -22.08
CA TRP A 97 19.84 1.98 -21.38
C TRP A 97 18.62 1.49 -22.16
N VAL A 98 18.64 1.58 -23.50
CA VAL A 98 17.52 1.13 -24.35
C VAL A 98 17.38 -0.38 -24.22
N LYS A 99 18.50 -1.11 -24.24
CA LYS A 99 18.48 -2.57 -24.08
C LYS A 99 17.95 -2.99 -22.70
N ILE A 100 18.29 -2.25 -21.65
CA ILE A 100 17.81 -2.55 -20.29
C ILE A 100 16.32 -2.30 -20.18
N VAL A 101 15.83 -1.16 -20.66
CA VAL A 101 14.40 -0.83 -20.63
C VAL A 101 13.60 -1.81 -21.48
N ASP A 102 14.06 -2.18 -22.67
CA ASP A 102 13.36 -3.14 -23.53
C ASP A 102 13.32 -4.54 -22.90
N ALA A 103 14.43 -5.00 -22.31
CA ALA A 103 14.48 -6.29 -21.62
C ALA A 103 13.48 -6.39 -20.45
N TYR A 104 13.22 -5.27 -19.77
CA TYR A 104 12.20 -5.17 -18.73
C TYR A 104 10.78 -5.08 -19.30
N TYR A 105 10.58 -4.23 -20.30
CA TYR A 105 9.24 -3.88 -20.77
C TYR A 105 8.55 -5.03 -21.50
N GLN A 106 9.29 -5.83 -22.28
CA GLN A 106 8.74 -6.95 -23.04
C GLN A 106 8.02 -8.00 -22.16
N PRO A 107 8.60 -8.50 -21.05
CA PRO A 107 7.88 -9.40 -20.14
C PRO A 107 6.76 -8.66 -19.38
N PHE A 108 7.02 -7.46 -18.85
CA PHE A 108 6.03 -6.70 -18.10
C PHE A 108 4.75 -6.42 -18.90
N SER A 109 4.88 -6.03 -20.17
CA SER A 109 3.72 -5.74 -21.03
C SER A 109 2.77 -6.93 -21.19
N LYS A 110 3.29 -8.17 -21.16
CA LYS A 110 2.50 -9.40 -21.22
C LYS A 110 1.79 -9.68 -19.91
N GLU A 111 2.44 -9.42 -18.78
CA GLU A 111 1.81 -9.52 -17.46
C GLU A 111 0.71 -8.48 -17.29
N LEU A 112 0.97 -7.25 -17.73
CA LEU A 112 0.01 -6.16 -17.71
C LEU A 112 -1.25 -6.50 -18.51
N ALA A 113 -1.10 -7.00 -19.74
CA ALA A 113 -2.24 -7.43 -20.56
C ALA A 113 -3.08 -8.52 -19.88
N LYS A 114 -2.43 -9.48 -19.19
CA LYS A 114 -3.14 -10.52 -18.42
C LYS A 114 -3.80 -9.98 -17.16
N ALA A 115 -3.19 -8.98 -16.52
CA ALA A 115 -3.69 -8.37 -15.30
C ALA A 115 -4.92 -7.51 -15.59
N ASP A 116 -4.91 -6.72 -16.67
CA ASP A 116 -6.05 -5.87 -17.09
C ASP A 116 -7.35 -6.69 -17.23
N ASP A 117 -7.29 -7.85 -17.91
CA ASP A 117 -8.43 -8.77 -18.08
C ASP A 117 -8.97 -9.36 -16.75
N GLN A 118 -8.14 -9.38 -15.70
CA GLN A 118 -8.44 -10.03 -14.43
C GLN A 118 -8.77 -9.04 -13.31
N ILE A 119 -8.20 -7.83 -13.36
CA ILE A 119 -8.37 -6.77 -12.36
C ILE A 119 -9.78 -6.18 -12.42
N GLU A 120 -10.40 -6.08 -13.61
CA GLU A 120 -11.80 -5.60 -13.74
C GLU A 120 -12.81 -6.39 -12.91
N LYS A 121 -12.48 -7.64 -12.51
CA LYS A 121 -13.35 -8.50 -11.70
C LYS A 121 -13.21 -8.25 -10.19
N ILE A 122 -12.21 -7.48 -9.77
CA ILE A 122 -11.94 -7.21 -8.35
C ILE A 122 -12.66 -5.92 -7.97
N GLN A 123 -13.93 -6.05 -7.61
CA GLN A 123 -14.59 -4.98 -6.86
C GLN A 123 -14.10 -5.04 -5.41
N ILE A 124 -13.33 -4.04 -4.99
CA ILE A 124 -13.11 -3.76 -3.58
C ILE A 124 -14.49 -3.47 -3.01
N LYS A 125 -15.06 -4.44 -2.28
CA LYS A 125 -16.39 -4.25 -1.69
C LYS A 125 -16.29 -3.12 -0.68
N ASP A 126 -17.04 -2.05 -0.92
CA ASP A 126 -17.17 -0.97 0.05
C ASP A 126 -17.79 -1.57 1.33
N GLU A 127 -17.20 -1.27 2.49
CA GLU A 127 -17.76 -1.73 3.77
C GLU A 127 -19.07 -0.98 4.06
N ASP A 128 -20.08 -1.67 4.62
CA ASP A 128 -21.33 -1.03 5.01
C ASP A 128 -21.10 -0.08 6.21
N ALA A 129 -21.52 1.17 6.07
CA ALA A 129 -21.41 2.17 7.14
C ALA A 129 -22.47 1.99 8.24
N LYS A 130 -23.47 1.12 8.01
CA LYS A 130 -24.58 0.78 8.92
C LYS A 130 -25.53 1.95 9.22
N PHE A 131 -25.57 2.96 8.36
CA PHE A 131 -26.56 4.02 8.39
C PHE A 131 -26.88 4.49 6.97
N ASP A 132 -28.06 5.11 6.82
CA ASP A 132 -28.55 5.56 5.53
C ASP A 132 -28.17 7.01 5.24
N CYS A 133 -28.08 7.33 3.95
CA CYS A 133 -27.77 8.65 3.45
C CYS A 133 -28.92 9.61 3.77
N GLU A 134 -28.61 10.69 4.49
CA GLU A 134 -29.59 11.72 4.88
C GLU A 134 -30.26 12.43 3.70
N ILE A 135 -29.69 12.35 2.49
CA ILE A 135 -30.20 13.03 1.29
C ILE A 135 -31.15 12.14 0.48
N CYS A 136 -30.88 10.83 0.40
CA CYS A 136 -31.63 9.94 -0.52
C CYS A 136 -32.13 8.64 0.12
N GLY A 137 -31.83 8.41 1.41
CA GLY A 137 -32.23 7.20 2.14
C GLY A 137 -31.53 5.91 1.70
N ALA A 138 -30.60 5.96 0.74
CA ALA A 138 -29.82 4.80 0.34
C ALA A 138 -28.70 4.49 1.36
N PRO A 139 -28.25 3.24 1.51
CA PRO A 139 -27.17 2.89 2.45
C PRO A 139 -25.91 3.72 2.20
N MET A 140 -25.27 4.16 3.29
CA MET A 140 -23.92 4.73 3.23
C MET A 140 -22.90 3.59 3.28
N VAL A 141 -21.78 3.79 2.59
CA VAL A 141 -20.66 2.86 2.57
C VAL A 141 -19.38 3.58 2.96
N ILE A 142 -18.41 2.84 3.47
CA ILE A 142 -17.09 3.34 3.82
C ILE A 142 -16.19 3.22 2.59
N LYS A 143 -15.69 4.36 2.13
CA LYS A 143 -14.73 4.46 1.04
C LYS A 143 -13.38 4.93 1.54
N LEU A 144 -12.33 4.53 0.83
CA LEU A 144 -10.97 5.02 1.05
C LEU A 144 -10.70 6.21 0.14
N GLY A 145 -10.37 7.35 0.73
CA GLY A 145 -9.95 8.56 0.03
C GLY A 145 -8.54 8.98 0.45
N ARG A 146 -8.06 10.09 -0.13
CA ARG A 146 -6.73 10.66 0.15
C ARG A 146 -6.44 10.88 1.65
N TYR A 147 -7.47 11.18 2.43
CA TYR A 147 -7.37 11.50 3.86
C TYR A 147 -7.79 10.33 4.77
N GLY A 148 -7.90 9.11 4.23
CA GLY A 148 -8.35 7.92 4.94
C GLY A 148 -9.80 7.56 4.64
N LYS A 149 -10.39 6.72 5.52
CA LYS A 149 -11.76 6.25 5.38
C LYS A 149 -12.76 7.41 5.54
N PHE A 150 -13.76 7.46 4.67
CA PHE A 150 -14.87 8.42 4.71
C PHE A 150 -16.18 7.71 4.35
N TYR A 151 -17.31 8.23 4.82
CA TYR A 151 -18.62 7.73 4.43
C TYR A 151 -19.02 8.32 3.09
N ALA A 152 -19.50 7.51 2.16
CA ALA A 152 -20.04 7.92 0.87
C ALA A 152 -21.39 7.24 0.60
N CYS A 153 -22.29 7.93 -0.10
CA CYS A 153 -23.55 7.30 -0.50
C CYS A 153 -23.29 6.15 -1.50
N SER A 154 -23.92 4.99 -1.28
CA SER A 154 -23.86 3.84 -2.20
C SER A 154 -24.34 4.16 -3.63
N ARG A 155 -25.22 5.17 -3.77
CA ARG A 155 -25.77 5.62 -5.06
C ARG A 155 -24.88 6.61 -5.83
N PHE A 156 -23.61 6.78 -5.48
CA PHE A 156 -22.70 7.59 -6.29
C PHE A 156 -22.61 7.01 -7.73
N PRO A 157 -22.68 7.84 -8.80
CA PRO A 157 -22.60 9.31 -8.82
C PRO A 157 -23.94 10.07 -8.69
N ASP A 158 -25.08 9.38 -8.65
CA ASP A 158 -26.42 10.00 -8.54
C ASP A 158 -26.60 10.77 -7.23
N CYS A 159 -25.99 10.29 -6.14
CA CYS A 159 -25.95 10.98 -4.85
C CYS A 159 -24.49 11.18 -4.42
N ARG A 160 -24.07 12.45 -4.30
CA ARG A 160 -22.70 12.84 -3.95
C ARG A 160 -22.50 13.15 -2.46
N ASN A 161 -23.39 12.68 -1.60
CA ASN A 161 -23.25 12.87 -0.15
C ASN A 161 -22.01 12.12 0.36
N THR A 162 -21.13 12.84 1.06
CA THR A 162 -19.93 12.29 1.69
C THR A 162 -19.71 12.92 3.05
N GLN A 163 -19.28 12.13 4.03
CA GLN A 163 -19.00 12.60 5.39
C GLN A 163 -17.64 12.09 5.87
N ALA A 164 -16.89 12.93 6.60
CA ALA A 164 -15.62 12.53 7.20
C ALA A 164 -15.86 11.65 8.44
N ILE A 165 -15.08 10.57 8.59
CA ILE A 165 -15.09 9.77 9.82
C ILE A 165 -14.26 10.53 10.86
N THR A 166 -14.90 11.06 11.90
CA THR A 166 -14.21 11.76 13.00
C THR A 166 -14.00 10.84 14.20
N LYS A 167 -12.97 11.08 15.03
CA LYS A 167 -12.71 10.29 16.26
C LYS A 167 -13.93 10.16 17.19
N LYS A 168 -14.84 11.15 17.15
CA LYS A 168 -16.08 11.14 17.94
C LYS A 168 -17.12 10.17 17.38
N SER A 169 -17.21 10.01 16.05
CA SER A 169 -18.13 9.06 15.40
C SER A 169 -17.64 7.61 15.50
N TRP A 170 -16.32 7.37 15.59
CA TRP A 170 -15.76 6.03 15.81
C TRP A 170 -16.14 5.46 17.18
N CYS A 171 -16.05 6.29 18.24
CA CYS A 171 -16.33 5.86 19.62
C CYS A 171 -17.80 5.42 19.81
N TYR A 172 -18.74 6.09 19.14
CA TYR A 172 -20.16 5.73 19.20
C TYR A 172 -20.44 4.35 18.59
N LEU A 173 -19.73 3.96 17.52
CA LEU A 173 -19.94 2.66 16.87
C LEU A 173 -19.24 1.50 17.59
N SER A 174 -18.18 1.76 18.38
CA SER A 174 -17.54 0.74 19.23
C SER A 174 -18.26 0.49 20.56
N GLN A 175 -19.21 1.34 20.95
CA GLN A 175 -19.95 1.25 22.22
C GLN A 175 -21.34 0.58 22.08
N VAL A 176 -21.73 0.16 20.88
CA VAL A 176 -22.97 -0.62 20.66
C VAL A 176 -22.68 -2.13 20.56
N TRP A 177 -21.58 -2.56 21.20
CA TRP A 177 -21.23 -3.95 21.46
C TRP A 177 -20.96 -4.13 22.94
#